data_AF-A0A8S3I2D6-F1
#
_entry.id   AF-A0A8S3I2D6-F1
#
_cell.length_a   1.000
_cell.length_b   1.000
_cell.length_c   1.000
_cell.angle_alpha   90.00
_cell.angle_beta   90.00
_cell.angle_gamma   90.00
#
_symmetry.space_group_name_H-M   'P 1'
#
loop_
_entity.id
_entity.type
_entity.pdbx_description
1 polymer ?
#
loop_
_entity_poly.entity_id
_entity_poly.type
_entity_poly.pdbx_seq_one_letter_code
_entity_poly.pdbx_strand_id
1 'polypeptide(L)'
;CFEAKGKQIYGRIYPWGLIDIENSNHSDFLKLRNMLIIHMQDLQQVTHEFHYENYRLEKLQLKKYDEPQRKLLQEKDNELRRMQDLLCKVQGQLAEKL
;
A
#
# COMPACT_ATOMS: atom_id res chain seq x y z
N CYS A 1 34.47 -2.26 9.44
CA CYS A 1 35.16 -2.88 8.29
C CYS A 1 36.27 -3.76 8.85
N PHE A 2 36.44 -4.97 8.31
CA PHE A 2 37.45 -5.93 8.76
C PHE A 2 38.43 -6.20 7.65
N GLU A 3 39.71 -6.37 7.97
CA GLU A 3 40.69 -6.76 6.96
C GLU A 3 40.78 -8.28 6.91
N ALA A 4 40.38 -8.88 5.79
CA ALA A 4 40.57 -10.29 5.52
C ALA A 4 41.13 -10.46 4.10
N LYS A 5 42.23 -11.20 3.99
CA LYS A 5 43.00 -11.38 2.73
C LYS A 5 43.42 -10.04 2.08
N GLY A 6 43.74 -9.02 2.89
CA GLY A 6 44.19 -7.69 2.41
C GLY A 6 43.09 -6.82 1.80
N LYS A 7 41.80 -7.20 1.95
CA LYS A 7 40.65 -6.38 1.54
C LYS A 7 39.80 -6.04 2.76
N GLN A 8 39.25 -4.82 2.76
CA GLN A 8 38.23 -4.44 3.74
C GLN A 8 36.91 -5.12 3.39
N ILE A 9 36.41 -5.96 4.30
CA ILE A 9 35.18 -6.72 4.18
C ILE A 9 34.12 -6.12 5.12
N TYR A 10 32.88 -6.07 4.65
CA TYR A 10 31.71 -5.74 5.44
C TYR A 10 31.13 -7.02 6.03
N GLY A 11 31.09 -7.11 7.36
CA GLY A 11 30.68 -8.34 8.05
C GLY A 11 30.18 -8.11 9.47
N ARG A 12 29.66 -9.17 10.09
CA ARG A 12 29.28 -9.21 11.51
C ARG A 12 30.14 -10.25 12.23
N ILE A 13 30.68 -9.89 13.39
CA ILE A 13 31.47 -10.80 14.23
C ILE A 13 30.60 -11.32 15.36
N TYR A 14 30.69 -12.63 15.57
CA TYR A 14 30.19 -13.31 16.75
C TYR A 14 31.34 -14.09 17.41
N PRO A 15 31.22 -14.49 18.69
CA PRO A 15 32.24 -15.30 19.37
C PRO A 15 32.59 -16.61 18.66
N TRP A 16 31.68 -17.13 17.83
CA TRP A 16 31.83 -18.37 17.07
C TRP A 16 32.24 -18.17 15.59
N GLY A 17 32.42 -16.92 15.12
CA GLY A 17 32.89 -16.69 13.75
C GLY A 17 32.52 -15.35 13.14
N LEU A 18 33.00 -15.13 11.91
CA LEU A 18 32.77 -13.94 11.10
C LEU A 18 31.78 -14.27 9.97
N ILE A 19 30.71 -13.49 9.87
CA ILE A 19 29.79 -13.53 8.74
C ILE A 19 30.17 -12.42 7.76
N ASP A 20 30.71 -12.82 6.61
CA ASP A 20 30.92 -11.97 5.45
C ASP A 20 29.58 -11.70 4.73
N ILE A 21 29.21 -10.43 4.60
CA ILE A 21 27.96 -9.99 3.95
C ILE A 21 28.06 -10.09 2.43
N GLU A 22 29.27 -10.00 1.86
CA GLU A 22 29.49 -10.12 0.42
C GLU A 22 29.57 -11.59 -0.05
N ASN A 23 29.55 -12.54 0.87
CA ASN A 23 29.54 -13.95 0.52
C ASN A 23 28.10 -14.44 0.27
N SER A 24 27.80 -14.85 -0.97
CA SER A 24 26.47 -15.34 -1.35
C SER A 24 26.02 -16.61 -0.62
N ASN A 25 26.94 -17.35 0.03
CA ASN A 25 26.59 -18.52 0.83
C ASN A 25 26.08 -18.13 2.24
N HIS A 26 26.37 -16.92 2.70
CA HIS A 26 25.99 -16.42 4.02
C HIS A 26 24.83 -15.41 3.95
N SER A 27 24.72 -14.66 2.87
CA SER A 27 23.71 -13.61 2.72
C SER A 27 23.29 -13.42 1.26
N ASP A 28 22.01 -13.16 1.04
CA ASP A 28 21.46 -12.73 -0.25
C ASP A 28 21.68 -11.24 -0.54
N PHE A 29 22.56 -10.58 0.22
CA PHE A 29 22.84 -9.14 0.08
C PHE A 29 23.19 -8.74 -1.36
N LEU A 30 23.99 -9.52 -2.07
CA LEU A 30 24.31 -9.22 -3.48
C LEU A 30 23.08 -9.27 -4.37
N LYS A 31 22.20 -10.25 -4.16
CA LYS A 31 20.97 -10.38 -4.94
C LYS A 31 20.06 -9.20 -4.69
N LEU A 32 19.88 -8.80 -3.44
CA LEU A 32 19.08 -7.62 -3.08
C LEU A 32 19.67 -6.33 -3.64
N ARG A 33 20.98 -6.11 -3.48
CA ARG A 33 21.68 -4.94 -4.02
C ARG A 33 21.50 -4.86 -5.54
N ASN A 34 21.71 -5.97 -6.25
CA ASN A 34 21.58 -6.00 -7.70
C ASN A 34 20.13 -5.76 -8.13
N MET A 35 19.16 -6.40 -7.47
CA MET A 35 17.73 -6.18 -7.73
C MET A 35 17.37 -4.70 -7.56
N LEU A 36 17.78 -4.07 -6.46
CA LEU A 36 17.53 -2.66 -6.22
C LEU A 36 18.14 -1.78 -7.32
N ILE A 37 19.43 -1.95 -7.62
CA ILE A 37 20.13 -1.13 -8.62
C ILE A 37 19.52 -1.28 -10.01
N ILE A 38 19.21 -2.52 -10.43
CA ILE A 38 18.65 -2.81 -11.75
C ILE A 38 17.22 -2.24 -11.86
N HIS A 39 16.41 -2.39 -10.82
CA HIS A 39 14.99 -2.03 -10.83
C HIS A 39 14.68 -0.67 -10.20
N MET A 40 15.67 0.20 -9.99
CA MET A 40 15.44 1.51 -9.36
C MET A 40 14.40 2.35 -10.13
N GLN A 41 14.45 2.32 -11.46
CA GLN A 41 13.54 3.09 -12.30
C GLN A 41 12.10 2.56 -12.20
N ASP A 42 11.93 1.23 -12.26
CA ASP A 42 10.62 0.59 -12.11
C ASP A 42 10.00 0.90 -10.72
N LEU A 43 10.81 0.85 -9.66
CA LEU A 43 10.37 1.17 -8.30
C LEU A 43 9.92 2.64 -8.18
N GLN A 44 10.64 3.57 -8.82
CA GLN A 44 10.25 4.97 -8.88
C GLN A 44 8.95 5.15 -9.67
N GLN A 45 8.81 4.46 -10.80
CA GLN A 45 7.60 4.52 -11.63
C GLN A 45 6.38 4.03 -10.86
N VAL A 46 6.44 2.87 -10.20
CA VAL A 46 5.34 2.34 -9.37
C VAL A 46 5.00 3.31 -8.24
N THR A 47 6.01 3.91 -7.61
CA THR A 47 5.78 4.90 -6.55
C THR A 47 5.04 6.12 -7.07
N HIS A 48 5.38 6.60 -8.26
CA HIS A 48 4.73 7.74 -8.88
C HIS A 48 3.31 7.40 -9.39
N GLU A 49 3.18 6.39 -10.23
CA GLU A 49 1.95 6.07 -10.94
C GLU A 49 0.88 5.45 -10.04
N PHE A 50 1.28 4.76 -8.98
CA PHE A 50 0.33 4.11 -8.08
C PHE A 50 0.27 4.81 -6.72
N HIS A 51 1.37 4.81 -5.96
CA HIS A 51 1.32 5.29 -4.57
C HIS A 51 1.03 6.80 -4.50
N TYR A 52 1.73 7.60 -5.30
CA TYR A 52 1.53 9.04 -5.32
C TYR A 52 0.20 9.43 -5.95
N GLU A 53 -0.17 8.85 -7.10
CA GLU A 53 -1.46 9.15 -7.73
C GLU A 53 -2.66 8.75 -6.85
N ASN A 54 -2.62 7.60 -6.17
CA ASN A 54 -3.68 7.22 -5.23
C ASN A 54 -3.80 8.23 -4.09
N TYR A 55 -2.68 8.62 -3.49
CA TYR A 55 -2.65 9.65 -2.44
C TYR A 55 -3.15 11.02 -2.96
N ARG A 56 -2.73 11.40 -4.17
CA ARG A 56 -3.12 12.65 -4.83
C ARG A 56 -4.63 12.69 -5.07
N LEU A 57 -5.21 11.59 -5.55
CA LEU A 57 -6.65 11.45 -5.75
C LEU A 57 -7.42 11.54 -4.44
N GLU A 58 -6.98 10.85 -3.39
CA GLU A 58 -7.60 10.92 -2.06
C GLU A 58 -7.65 12.37 -1.56
N LYS A 59 -6.52 13.09 -1.63
CA LYS A 59 -6.42 14.49 -1.20
C LYS A 59 -7.19 15.46 -2.09
N LEU A 60 -7.25 15.21 -3.40
CA LEU A 60 -8.05 16.02 -4.32
C LEU A 60 -9.55 15.79 -4.13
N GLN A 61 -10.01 14.57 -3.86
CA GLN A 61 -11.41 14.28 -3.53
C GLN A 61 -11.81 14.88 -2.18
N LEU A 62 -10.89 14.93 -1.21
CA LEU A 62 -11.08 15.69 0.02
C LEU A 62 -11.25 17.20 -0.23
N LYS A 63 -10.65 17.74 -1.29
CA LYS A 63 -10.74 19.16 -1.65
C LYS A 63 -11.86 19.52 -2.63
N LYS A 64 -12.25 18.61 -3.53
CA LYS A 64 -13.24 18.86 -4.60
C LYS A 64 -14.68 18.87 -4.10
N TYR A 65 -14.96 18.15 -3.02
CA TYR A 65 -16.21 18.30 -2.30
C TYR A 65 -15.91 19.20 -1.12
N ASP A 66 -16.26 20.49 -1.24
CA ASP A 66 -16.30 21.35 -0.07
C ASP A 66 -17.11 20.63 1.02
N GLU A 67 -16.71 20.80 2.28
CA GLU A 67 -17.32 20.16 3.45
C GLU A 67 -18.87 20.10 3.44
N PRO A 68 -19.59 21.15 2.95
CA PRO A 68 -21.04 21.12 2.71
C PRO A 68 -21.54 20.08 1.70
N GLN A 69 -20.83 19.88 0.59
CA GLN A 69 -21.23 18.95 -0.48
C GLN A 69 -21.02 17.50 -0.07
N ARG A 70 -19.99 17.21 0.75
CA ARG A 70 -19.83 15.89 1.37
C ARG A 70 -20.99 15.57 2.30
N LYS A 71 -21.39 16.52 3.16
CA LYS A 71 -22.53 16.37 4.06
C LYS A 71 -23.83 16.13 3.27
N LEU A 72 -24.04 16.90 2.20
CA LEU A 72 -25.22 16.73 1.34
C LEU A 72 -25.24 15.37 0.64
N LEU A 73 -24.11 14.92 0.09
CA LEU A 73 -24.02 13.61 -0.55
C LEU A 73 -24.31 12.48 0.44
N GLN A 74 -23.74 12.57 1.65
CA GLN A 74 -23.96 11.60 2.71
C GLN A 74 -25.42 11.57 3.20
N GLU A 75 -26.08 12.73 3.21
CA GLU A 75 -27.51 12.83 3.55
C GLU A 75 -28.39 12.19 2.45
N LYS A 76 -28.06 12.43 1.17
CA LYS A 76 -28.76 11.79 0.04
C LYS A 76 -28.57 10.28 0.03
N ASP A 77 -27.37 9.78 0.30
CA ASP A 77 -27.10 8.34 0.41
C ASP A 77 -27.89 7.69 1.55
N ASN A 78 -28.02 8.39 2.69
CA ASN A 78 -28.82 7.93 3.83
C ASN A 78 -30.32 7.91 3.51
N GLU A 79 -30.85 8.92 2.82
CA GLU A 79 -32.24 8.95 2.36
C GLU A 79 -32.54 7.79 1.40
N LEU A 80 -31.65 7.56 0.43
CA LEU A 80 -31.78 6.48 -0.55
C LEU A 80 -31.88 5.10 0.15
N ARG A 81 -31.05 4.91 1.18
CA ARG A 81 -31.03 3.67 1.95
C ARG A 81 -32.33 3.43 2.72
N ARG A 82 -32.87 4.47 3.37
CA ARG A 82 -34.18 4.39 4.05
C ARG A 82 -35.30 4.05 3.07
N MET A 83 -35.26 4.64 1.87
CA MET A 83 -36.28 4.43 0.86
C MET A 83 -36.21 3.01 0.28
N GLN A 84 -35.01 2.46 0.10
CA GLN A 84 -34.82 1.05 -0.25
C GLN A 84 -35.37 0.10 0.82
N ASP A 85 -35.11 0.39 2.10
CA ASP A 85 -35.65 -0.43 3.21
C ASP A 85 -37.19 -0.39 3.25
N LEU A 86 -37.79 0.77 2.98
CA LEU A 86 -39.25 0.92 2.88
C LEU A 86 -39.82 0.14 1.70
N LEU A 87 -39.21 0.22 0.52
CA LEU A 87 -39.62 -0.55 -0.65
C LEU A 87 -39.54 -2.06 -0.39
N CYS A 88 -38.47 -2.51 0.26
CA CYS A 88 -38.29 -3.92 0.64
C CYS A 88 -39.42 -4.39 1.57
N LYS A 89 -39.80 -3.57 2.56
CA LYS A 89 -40.93 -3.86 3.46
C LYS A 89 -42.27 -3.91 2.73
N VAL A 90 -42.53 -2.95 1.84
CA VAL A 90 -43.79 -2.89 1.07
C VAL A 90 -43.90 -4.10 0.13
N GLN A 91 -42.80 -4.48 -0.54
CA GLN A 91 -42.77 -5.67 -1.39
C GLN A 91 -43.00 -6.95 -0.57
N GLY A 92 -42.42 -7.06 0.63
CA GLY A 92 -42.67 -8.18 1.55
C GLY A 92 -44.14 -8.28 1.98
N GLN A 93 -44.76 -7.15 2.34
CA GLN A 93 -46.19 -7.11 2.70
C GLN A 93 -47.12 -7.48 1.54
N LEU A 94 -46.75 -7.13 0.31
CA LEU A 94 -47.51 -7.53 -0.88
C LEU A 94 -47.36 -9.03 -1.15
N ALA A 95 -46.17 -9.59 -0.93
CA ALA A 95 -45.89 -11.01 -1.08
C ALA A 95 -46.57 -11.88 0.00
N GLU A 96 -46.77 -11.36 1.22
CA GLU A 96 -47.51 -12.04 2.30
C GLU A 96 -49.04 -11.98 2.15
N LYS A 97 -49.55 -11.04 1.33
CA LYS A 97 -51.00 -10.86 1.10
C LYS A 97 -51.53 -11.57 -0.15
N LEU A 98 -50.68 -12.34 -0.83
CA LEU A 98 -51.01 -13.25 -1.93
C LEU A 98 -50.90 -14.70 -1.45
#